data_AF-A0A7G8IP98-F1
#
_entry.id   AF-A0A7G8IP98-F1
#
_cell.length_a   1.000
_cell.length_b   1.000
_cell.length_c   1.000
_cell.angle_alpha   90.00
_cell.angle_beta   90.00
_cell.angle_gamma   90.00
#
_symmetry.space_group_name_H-M   'P 1'
#
loop_
_entity.id
_entity.type
_entity.pdbx_description
1 polymer ?
#
loop_
_entity_poly.entity_id
_entity_poly.type
_entity_poly.pdbx_seq_one_letter_code
_entity_poly.pdbx_strand_id
1 'polypeptide(L)'
;MQVEGVYAKNDREEVERRNQAKENRERLVGQVPDAWLRMPFTDAHARELGELHFFRGTRCLRNHLAPYRINGGCLACAGQVPSALVNPPAKE
;
A
#
# COMPACT_ATOMS: atom_id res chain seq x y z
N MET A 1 3.19 30.98 14.44
CA MET A 1 2.57 29.65 14.56
C MET A 1 1.84 29.37 13.25
N GLN A 2 2.51 28.75 12.27
CA GLN A 2 1.95 28.44 10.94
C GLN A 2 1.90 26.91 10.81
N VAL A 3 0.96 26.27 11.48
CA VAL A 3 0.86 24.80 11.50
C VAL A 3 -0.51 24.34 11.01
N GLU A 4 -1.59 25.03 11.35
CA GLU A 4 -2.97 24.56 11.09
C GLU A 4 -3.34 24.48 9.60
N GLY A 5 -2.81 25.36 8.75
CA GLY A 5 -3.09 25.34 7.30
C GLY A 5 -2.43 24.20 6.52
N VAL A 6 -1.39 23.57 7.08
CA VAL A 6 -0.68 22.45 6.45
C VAL A 6 -1.39 21.12 6.73
N TYR A 7 -1.93 20.94 7.94
CA TYR A 7 -2.71 19.75 8.31
C TYR A 7 -3.97 19.62 7.44
N ALA A 8 -4.77 20.69 7.31
CA ALA A 8 -6.02 20.64 6.52
C ALA A 8 -5.83 20.31 5.02
N LYS A 9 -4.69 20.69 4.43
CA LYS A 9 -4.34 20.30 3.05
C LYS A 9 -3.91 18.85 2.97
N ASN A 10 -3.13 18.39 3.95
CA ASN A 10 -2.64 17.02 4.05
C ASN A 10 -3.79 16.02 4.24
N ASP A 11 -4.81 16.37 5.03
CA ASP A 11 -6.02 15.58 5.22
C ASP A 11 -6.80 15.37 3.92
N ARG A 12 -6.95 16.41 3.10
CA ARG A 12 -7.68 16.31 1.82
C ARG A 12 -6.94 15.43 0.81
N GLU A 13 -5.62 15.60 0.71
CA GLU A 13 -4.78 14.74 -0.12
C GLU A 13 -4.82 13.29 0.37
N GLU A 14 -4.84 13.05 1.68
CA GLU A 14 -4.90 11.71 2.24
C GLU A 14 -6.24 11.01 1.96
N VAL A 15 -7.35 11.73 1.97
CA VAL A 15 -8.67 11.21 1.56
C VAL A 15 -8.65 10.75 0.10
N GLU A 16 -8.10 11.57 -0.81
CA GLU A 16 -7.96 11.20 -2.23
C GLU A 16 -7.07 9.97 -2.40
N ARG A 17 -5.93 9.94 -1.68
CA ARG A 17 -5.01 8.80 -1.68
C ARG A 17 -5.66 7.51 -1.18
N ARG A 18 -6.56 7.59 -0.19
CA ARG A 18 -7.32 6.46 0.36
C ARG A 18 -8.41 6.01 -0.61
N ASN A 19 -9.11 6.93 -1.27
CA ASN A 19 -10.10 6.59 -2.30
C ASN A 19 -9.45 5.90 -3.50
N GLN A 20 -8.34 6.41 -4.01
CA GLN A 20 -7.60 5.76 -5.10
C GLN A 20 -7.12 4.35 -4.70
N ALA A 21 -6.69 4.18 -3.45
CA ALA A 21 -6.29 2.88 -2.93
C ALA A 21 -7.46 1.88 -2.85
N LYS A 22 -8.67 2.35 -2.51
CA LYS A 22 -9.88 1.54 -2.54
C LYS A 22 -10.20 1.08 -3.97
N GLU A 23 -10.26 2.00 -4.93
CA GLU A 23 -10.53 1.67 -6.33
C GLU A 23 -9.51 0.68 -6.89
N ASN A 24 -8.23 0.89 -6.60
CA ASN A 24 -7.18 -0.03 -7.03
C ASN A 24 -7.33 -1.41 -6.37
N ARG A 25 -7.71 -1.47 -5.09
CA ARG A 25 -7.96 -2.75 -4.41
C ARG A 25 -9.14 -3.49 -4.98
N GLU A 26 -10.25 -2.82 -5.33
CA GLU A 26 -11.41 -3.46 -5.93
C GLU A 26 -11.05 -4.22 -7.21
N ARG A 27 -10.16 -3.65 -8.03
CA ARG A 27 -9.65 -4.31 -9.25
C ARG A 27 -8.74 -5.51 -8.95
N LEU A 28 -8.21 -5.60 -7.73
CA LEU A 28 -7.29 -6.65 -7.28
C LEU A 28 -7.97 -7.72 -6.42
N VAL A 29 -9.25 -7.55 -6.07
CA VAL A 29 -10.04 -8.58 -5.39
C VAL A 29 -9.99 -9.86 -6.21
N GLY A 30 -9.61 -10.98 -5.58
CA GLY A 30 -9.44 -12.27 -6.24
C GLY A 30 -8.10 -12.46 -6.97
N GLN A 31 -7.31 -11.41 -7.19
CA GLN A 31 -5.94 -11.50 -7.74
C GLN A 31 -4.86 -11.49 -6.65
N VAL A 32 -5.15 -10.86 -5.51
CA VAL A 32 -4.23 -10.79 -4.36
C VAL A 32 -4.83 -11.53 -3.16
N PRO A 33 -3.99 -11.97 -2.20
CA PRO A 33 -4.49 -12.55 -0.96
C PRO A 33 -5.44 -11.60 -0.23
N ASP A 34 -6.56 -12.14 0.27
CA ASP A 34 -7.54 -11.36 1.04
C ASP A 34 -6.93 -10.69 2.27
N ALA A 35 -5.91 -11.31 2.87
CA ALA A 35 -5.11 -10.74 3.95
C ALA A 35 -4.54 -9.35 3.60
N TRP A 36 -4.17 -9.10 2.34
CA TRP A 36 -3.66 -7.80 1.90
C TRP A 36 -4.78 -6.77 1.72
N LEU A 37 -5.98 -7.21 1.33
CA LEU A 37 -7.15 -6.35 1.18
C LEU A 37 -7.71 -5.88 2.52
N ARG A 38 -7.41 -6.60 3.61
CA ARG A 38 -7.74 -6.20 4.99
C ARG A 38 -6.76 -5.22 5.61
N MET A 39 -5.59 -5.01 5.00
CA MET A 39 -4.58 -4.09 5.53
C MET A 39 -5.03 -2.62 5.43
N PRO A 40 -4.33 -1.69 6.09
CA PRO A 40 -4.52 -0.25 5.88
C PRO A 40 -4.20 0.17 4.44
N PHE A 41 -4.83 1.23 3.96
CA PHE A 41 -4.68 1.72 2.57
C PHE A 41 -3.37 2.49 2.34
N THR A 42 -2.92 3.23 3.35
CA THR A 42 -1.82 4.21 3.29
C THR A 42 -0.96 4.12 4.55
N ASP A 43 0.19 4.77 4.55
CA ASP A 43 1.08 4.81 5.72
C ASP A 43 0.43 5.57 6.89
N ALA A 44 -0.26 6.68 6.61
CA ALA A 44 -0.99 7.42 7.63
C ALA A 44 -2.09 6.56 8.24
N HIS A 45 -2.89 5.88 7.42
CA HIS A 45 -3.92 4.96 7.90
C HIS A 45 -3.35 3.80 8.73
N ALA A 46 -2.19 3.27 8.34
CA ALA A 46 -1.52 2.25 9.11
C ALA A 46 -1.06 2.77 10.47
N ARG A 47 -0.49 3.98 10.52
CA ARG A 47 -0.09 4.62 11.78
C ARG A 47 -1.29 4.89 12.69
N GLU A 48 -2.42 5.33 12.14
CA GLU A 48 -3.67 5.53 12.88
C GLU A 48 -4.17 4.23 13.51
N LEU A 49 -4.02 3.10 12.80
CA LEU A 49 -4.42 1.77 13.27
C LEU A 49 -3.36 1.06 14.11
N GLY A 50 -2.15 1.62 14.27
CA GLY A 50 -1.02 0.95 14.93
C GLY A 50 -0.37 -0.17 14.11
N GLU A 51 -0.65 -0.23 12.81
CA GLU A 51 -0.12 -1.22 11.87
C GLU A 51 1.22 -0.78 11.28
N LEU A 52 2.12 -1.74 11.06
CA LEU A 52 3.44 -1.49 10.45
C LEU A 52 3.45 -1.65 8.92
N HIS A 53 2.35 -2.19 8.38
CA HIS A 53 2.21 -2.53 6.97
C HIS A 53 0.92 -1.96 6.39
N PHE A 54 0.94 -1.61 5.11
CA PHE A 54 -0.22 -1.13 4.39
C PHE A 54 -0.21 -1.65 2.96
N PHE A 55 -1.38 -1.77 2.33
CA PHE A 55 -1.50 -2.23 0.95
C PHE A 55 -2.30 -1.23 0.12
N ARG A 56 -1.62 -0.49 -0.74
CA ARG A 56 -2.30 0.56 -1.52
C ARG A 56 -2.97 0.06 -2.80
N GLY A 57 -2.75 -1.20 -3.17
CA GLY A 57 -3.18 -1.75 -4.46
C GLY A 57 -2.37 -1.23 -5.65
N THR A 58 -1.25 -0.55 -5.41
CA THR A 58 -0.38 -0.02 -6.46
C THR A 58 0.96 -0.74 -6.49
N ARG A 59 1.56 -0.79 -7.68
CA ARG A 59 2.87 -1.42 -7.88
C ARG A 59 3.98 -0.48 -7.42
N CYS A 60 5.04 -1.07 -6.89
CA CYS A 60 6.22 -0.30 -6.48
C CYS A 60 7.02 0.13 -7.72
N LEU A 61 8.07 0.94 -7.53
CA LEU A 61 8.97 1.36 -8.62
C LEU A 61 9.63 0.19 -9.35
N ARG A 62 9.75 -0.98 -8.70
CA ARG A 62 10.26 -2.22 -9.29
C ARG A 62 9.16 -3.10 -9.87
N ASN A 63 7.97 -2.54 -10.10
CA ASN A 63 6.78 -3.21 -10.63
C ASN A 63 6.22 -4.37 -9.77
N HIS A 64 6.66 -4.54 -8.52
CA HIS A 64 6.06 -5.51 -7.60
C HIS A 64 4.70 -5.03 -7.08
N LEU A 65 3.72 -5.91 -7.11
CA LEU A 65 2.46 -5.79 -6.39
C LEU A 65 2.57 -6.51 -5.04
N ALA A 66 2.76 -5.77 -3.95
CA ALA A 66 2.88 -6.31 -2.60
C ALA A 66 2.52 -5.22 -1.56
N PRO A 67 2.26 -5.60 -0.28
CA PRO A 67 2.15 -4.65 0.80
C PRO A 67 3.45 -3.87 1.02
N TYR A 68 3.34 -2.68 1.57
CA TYR A 68 4.42 -1.74 1.89
C TYR A 68 4.57 -1.63 3.40
N ARG A 69 5.75 -1.17 3.82
CA ARG A 69 6.02 -0.82 5.22
C ARG A 69 5.84 0.67 5.41
N ILE A 70 5.36 1.08 6.58
CA ILE A 70 5.23 2.50 6.94
C ILE A 70 6.55 3.29 6.91
N ASN A 71 7.70 2.60 6.94
CA ASN A 71 9.05 3.18 6.94
C ASN A 71 9.95 2.60 5.83
N GLY A 72 9.39 2.03 4.76
CA GLY A 72 10.23 1.38 3.76
C GLY A 72 9.55 0.93 2.48
N GLY A 73 10.34 0.28 1.63
CA GLY A 73 9.89 -0.28 0.37
C GLY A 73 8.89 -1.43 0.52
N CYS A 74 8.47 -1.98 -0.62
CA CYS A 74 7.51 -3.06 -0.66
C CYS A 74 8.05 -4.36 -0.02
N LEU A 75 7.19 -5.17 0.59
CA LEU A 75 7.58 -6.43 1.23
C LEU A 75 8.21 -7.42 0.24
N ALA A 76 7.78 -7.41 -1.03
CA ALA A 76 8.40 -8.20 -2.09
C ALA A 76 9.82 -7.73 -2.43
N CYS A 77 10.05 -6.42 -2.41
CA CYS A 77 11.36 -5.81 -2.62
C CYS A 77 12.35 -6.24 -1.53
N ALA A 78 11.82 -6.46 -0.32
CA ALA A 78 12.59 -6.92 0.83
C ALA A 78 12.64 -8.45 0.96
N GLY A 79 12.11 -9.21 0.00
CA GLY A 79 12.10 -10.67 0.02
C GLY A 79 11.24 -11.31 1.11
N GLN A 80 10.35 -10.55 1.76
CA GLN A 80 9.51 -11.07 2.85
C GLN A 80 8.22 -11.73 2.36
N VAL A 81 7.68 -11.31 1.22
CA VAL A 81 6.50 -11.92 0.62
C VAL A 81 6.66 -12.01 -0.90
N PRO A 82 6.09 -13.03 -1.56
CA PRO A 82 6.03 -13.03 -3.02
C PRO A 82 5.17 -11.86 -3.51
N SER A 83 5.52 -11.28 -4.65
CA SER A 83 4.63 -10.32 -5.30
C SER A 83 3.39 -11.06 -5.80
N ALA A 84 2.17 -10.53 -5.61
CA ALA A 84 0.97 -11.21 -6.11
C ALA A 84 0.94 -11.36 -7.64
N LEU A 85 1.79 -10.63 -8.36
CA LEU A 85 2.01 -10.78 -9.80
C LEU A 85 3.28 -11.57 -10.14
N VAL A 86 3.76 -12.45 -9.27
CA VAL A 86 4.75 -13.44 -9.72
C VAL A 86 4.12 -14.34 -10.79
N ASN A 87 4.31 -13.95 -12.05
CA ASN A 87 4.89 -14.89 -12.98
C ASN A 87 6.27 -15.22 -12.40
N PRO A 88 6.52 -16.44 -11.91
CA PRO A 88 7.86 -16.77 -11.44
C PRO A 88 8.85 -16.52 -12.59
N PRO A 89 10.04 -15.92 -12.37
CA PRO A 89 11.10 -16.11 -13.33
C PRO A 89 11.30 -17.61 -13.42
N ALA A 90 11.05 -18.17 -14.61
CA ALA A 90 11.48 -19.51 -14.94
C ALA A 90 12.95 -19.61 -14.52
N LYS A 91 13.24 -20.51 -13.59
CA LYS A 91 14.60 -20.88 -13.23
C LYS A 91 15.30 -21.32 -14.52
N GLU A 92 16.45 -20.74 -14.81
CA GLU A 92 17.49 -21.35 -15.64
C GLU A 92 18.67 -21.73 -14.74
#